data_AF-K4L1Y4-F1
#
_entry.id   AF-K4L1Y4-F1
#
_cell.length_a   1.000
_cell.length_b   1.000
_cell.length_c   1.000
_cell.angle_alpha   90.00
_cell.angle_beta   90.00
_cell.angle_gamma   90.00
#
_symmetry.space_group_name_H-M   'P 1'
#
loop_
_entity.id
_entity.type
_entity.pdbx_description
1 polymer ?
#
loop_
_entity_poly.entity_id
_entity_poly.type
_entity_poly.pdbx_seq_one_letter_code
_entity_poly.pdbx_strand_id
1 'polypeptide(L)'
;MLPFKRQRDKGQLPQYLIEDNHEPIISHEQAEAIREIFEYRRKQMGMDDSEKYQSRYAFSSKILCGECGGIFRRQKIYIGKPYEKIQWCCRQHILDNTKCSQKAIREDDVQWAFGMMWGKLKSNYTEILTPLLEVLKKLRMDEQQEQEIGDCSNRIMELTEQGHILSRLVSKGYIDPAVFIERLNTLNVELAAIKKKRSQLLDNNGFDREIVGTEQLLELIRNNGAVS
;
A
#
# COMPACT_ATOMS: atom_id res chain seq x y z
N MET A 1 24.23 40.92 14.02
CA MET A 1 23.35 40.10 14.89
C MET A 1 22.66 39.06 14.01
N LEU A 2 22.93 37.78 14.22
CA LEU A 2 22.20 36.68 13.55
C LEU A 2 20.86 36.46 14.29
N PRO A 3 19.72 36.34 13.60
CA PRO A 3 18.43 36.15 14.25
C PRO A 3 18.33 34.77 14.89
N PHE A 4 17.86 34.72 16.14
CA PHE A 4 17.62 33.48 16.86
C PHE A 4 16.47 32.71 16.19
N LYS A 5 16.79 31.59 15.54
CA LYS A 5 15.80 30.73 14.89
C LYS A 5 15.39 29.65 15.89
N ARG A 6 14.18 29.74 16.46
CA ARG A 6 13.62 28.67 17.30
C ARG A 6 13.34 27.44 16.43
N GLN A 7 14.00 26.34 16.73
CA GLN A 7 13.77 25.04 16.09
C GLN A 7 13.30 24.05 17.16
N ARG A 8 12.25 23.28 16.86
CA ARG A 8 11.76 22.24 17.77
C ARG A 8 12.71 21.06 17.73
N ASP A 9 13.20 20.67 18.90
CA ASP A 9 14.02 19.46 19.06
C ASP A 9 13.15 18.22 18.79
N LYS A 10 13.61 17.37 17.87
CA LYS A 10 12.99 16.08 17.51
C LYS A 10 13.82 14.91 18.05
N GLY A 11 14.63 15.13 19.08
CA GLY A 11 15.50 14.12 19.70
C GLY A 11 16.98 14.28 19.31
N GLN A 12 17.36 15.45 18.79
CA GLN A 12 18.76 15.81 18.58
C GLN A 12 19.49 16.14 19.89
N LEU A 13 18.76 16.53 20.94
CA LEU A 13 19.29 16.83 22.26
C LEU A 13 18.59 16.00 23.35
N PRO A 14 19.23 15.79 24.51
CA PRO A 14 18.59 15.16 25.66
C PRO A 14 17.41 16.01 26.15
N GLN A 15 16.25 15.39 26.34
CA GLN A 15 15.05 16.03 26.88
C GLN A 15 14.86 15.58 28.33
N TYR A 16 14.66 16.53 29.23
CA TYR A 16 14.44 16.27 30.65
C TYR A 16 13.03 16.70 31.03
N LEU A 17 12.29 15.80 31.68
CA LEU A 17 11.02 16.14 32.33
C LEU A 17 11.34 16.58 33.76
N ILE A 18 11.00 17.82 34.10
CA ILE A 18 11.08 18.33 35.46
C ILE A 18 9.65 18.42 35.99
N GLU A 19 9.33 17.57 36.96
CA GLU A 19 8.04 17.58 37.64
C GLU A 19 7.95 18.78 38.60
N ASP A 20 6.76 19.39 38.70
CA ASP A 20 6.42 20.45 39.65
C ASP A 20 7.35 21.68 39.68
N ASN A 21 7.96 22.04 38.54
CA ASN A 21 8.81 23.24 38.42
C ASN A 21 8.05 24.58 38.58
N HIS A 22 6.71 24.54 38.52
CA HIS A 22 5.85 25.70 38.71
C HIS A 22 4.52 25.25 39.31
N GLU A 23 3.85 26.16 39.99
CA GLU A 23 2.50 25.92 40.51
C GLU A 23 1.56 25.56 39.34
N PRO A 24 0.89 24.40 39.42
CA PRO A 24 0.12 23.91 38.29
C PRO A 24 -1.18 24.72 38.12
N ILE A 25 -1.53 25.05 36.87
CA ILE A 25 -2.76 25.79 36.53
C ILE A 25 -4.02 24.94 36.83
N ILE A 26 -3.91 23.62 36.69
CA ILE A 26 -4.94 22.64 37.01
C ILE A 26 -4.31 21.48 37.78
N SER A 27 -5.07 20.77 38.61
CA SER A 27 -4.50 19.63 39.34
C SER A 27 -4.08 18.51 38.39
N HIS A 28 -3.09 17.71 38.79
CA HIS A 28 -2.67 16.53 38.03
C HIS A 28 -3.84 15.57 37.78
N GLU A 29 -4.72 15.38 38.76
CA GLU A 29 -5.93 14.57 38.65
C GLU A 29 -6.90 15.10 37.58
N GLN A 30 -7.12 16.42 37.53
CA GLN A 30 -7.95 17.04 36.49
C GLN A 30 -7.31 16.88 35.10
N ALA A 31 -5.99 17.05 35.01
CA ALA A 31 -5.27 16.88 33.74
C ALA A 31 -5.34 15.43 33.24
N GLU A 32 -5.25 14.45 34.14
CA GLU A 32 -5.34 13.03 33.80
C GLU A 32 -6.77 12.66 33.38
N ALA A 33 -7.80 13.11 34.11
CA ALA A 33 -9.19 12.91 33.73
C ALA A 33 -9.52 13.50 32.36
N ILE A 34 -8.96 14.68 32.03
CA ILE A 34 -9.09 15.28 30.70
C ILE A 34 -8.40 14.42 29.63
N ARG A 35 -7.20 13.89 29.89
CA ARG A 35 -6.49 12.98 28.98
C ARG A 35 -7.31 11.72 28.73
N GLU A 36 -7.85 11.11 29.77
CA GLU A 36 -8.72 9.93 29.66
C GLU A 36 -9.97 10.22 28.81
N ILE A 37 -10.62 11.38 28.99
CA ILE A 37 -11.76 11.81 28.16
C ILE A 37 -11.32 11.96 26.70
N PHE A 38 -10.15 12.54 26.43
CA PHE A 38 -9.62 12.67 25.07
C PHE A 38 -9.32 11.31 24.43
N GLU A 39 -8.71 10.39 25.18
CA GLU A 39 -8.43 9.03 24.71
C GLU A 39 -9.71 8.23 24.47
N TYR A 40 -10.67 8.31 25.39
CA TYR A 40 -11.98 7.70 25.22
C TYR A 40 -12.69 8.23 23.96
N ARG A 41 -12.73 9.55 23.77
CA ARG A 41 -13.30 10.17 22.56
C ARG A 41 -12.54 9.74 21.30
N ARG A 42 -11.20 9.65 21.35
CA ARG A 42 -10.37 9.18 20.23
C ARG A 42 -10.71 7.74 19.83
N LYS A 43 -10.86 6.85 20.81
CA LYS A 43 -11.26 5.45 20.63
C LYS A 43 -12.69 5.35 20.07
N GLN A 44 -13.65 6.09 20.63
CA GLN A 44 -15.04 6.10 20.15
C GLN A 44 -15.19 6.67 18.74
N MET A 45 -14.37 7.66 18.37
CA MET A 45 -14.35 8.21 17.00
C MET A 45 -13.61 7.31 15.99
N GLY A 46 -13.01 6.20 16.44
CA GLY A 46 -12.26 5.26 15.60
C GLY A 46 -11.01 5.88 14.99
N MET A 47 -10.39 6.84 15.68
CA MET A 47 -9.30 7.66 15.14
C MET A 47 -7.93 6.96 15.13
N ASP A 48 -7.80 5.85 15.86
CA ASP A 48 -6.60 5.00 15.90
C ASP A 48 -6.54 4.00 14.73
N ASP A 49 -7.62 3.88 13.94
CA ASP A 49 -7.72 2.98 12.80
C ASP A 49 -7.64 3.80 11.51
N SER A 50 -6.42 4.22 11.15
CA SER A 50 -6.17 5.15 10.04
C SER A 50 -6.74 4.65 8.71
N GLU A 51 -6.81 3.33 8.51
CA GLU A 51 -7.42 2.70 7.34
C GLU A 51 -8.94 2.92 7.28
N LYS A 52 -9.66 2.75 8.41
CA LYS A 52 -11.12 3.02 8.47
C LYS A 52 -11.45 4.50 8.22
N TYR A 53 -10.58 5.41 8.67
CA TYR A 53 -10.81 6.84 8.45
C TYR A 53 -10.59 7.24 6.98
N GLN A 54 -9.65 6.59 6.29
CA GLN A 54 -9.37 6.85 4.87
C GLN A 54 -10.48 6.37 3.93
N SER A 55 -11.32 5.41 4.34
CA SER A 55 -12.35 4.79 3.49
C SER A 55 -13.79 4.85 4.05
N ARG A 56 -14.13 5.83 4.91
CA ARG A 56 -15.48 5.97 5.49
C ARG A 56 -16.61 6.06 4.43
N TYR A 57 -16.32 6.68 3.30
CA TYR A 57 -17.22 6.82 2.15
C TYR A 57 -16.48 6.47 0.87
N ALA A 58 -17.21 6.04 -0.18
CA ALA A 58 -16.64 5.52 -1.42
C ALA A 58 -15.54 6.40 -2.06
N PHE A 59 -15.66 7.73 -1.98
CA PHE A 59 -14.69 8.67 -2.56
C PHE A 59 -13.72 9.29 -1.54
N SER A 60 -13.71 8.80 -0.29
CA SER A 60 -12.83 9.31 0.76
C SER A 60 -11.38 9.14 0.35
N SER A 61 -10.60 10.23 0.41
CA SER A 61 -9.19 10.24 0.00
C SER A 61 -8.92 9.89 -1.47
N LYS A 62 -9.95 9.79 -2.33
CA LYS A 62 -9.81 9.47 -3.76
C LYS A 62 -9.84 10.69 -4.67
N ILE A 63 -10.53 11.75 -4.27
CA ILE A 63 -10.68 12.97 -5.07
C ILE A 63 -9.57 13.97 -4.69
N LEU A 64 -8.73 14.29 -5.67
CA LEU A 64 -7.63 15.26 -5.55
C LEU A 64 -7.98 16.58 -6.24
N CYS A 65 -7.51 17.69 -5.67
CA CYS A 65 -7.65 19.00 -6.25
C CYS A 65 -6.65 19.23 -7.38
N GLY A 66 -7.16 19.57 -8.56
CA GLY A 66 -6.30 19.92 -9.71
C GLY A 66 -5.52 21.22 -9.55
N GLU A 67 -5.93 22.12 -8.65
CA GLU A 67 -5.26 23.41 -8.44
C GLU A 67 -4.14 23.31 -7.39
N CYS A 68 -4.44 22.74 -6.21
CA CYS A 68 -3.51 22.72 -5.08
C CYS A 68 -3.00 21.33 -4.68
N GLY A 69 -3.44 20.27 -5.36
CA GLY A 69 -3.08 18.88 -5.02
C GLY A 69 -3.72 18.34 -3.74
N GLY A 70 -4.44 19.18 -2.97
CA GLY A 70 -5.08 18.79 -1.72
C GLY A 70 -6.26 17.83 -1.91
N ILE A 71 -6.56 17.03 -0.89
CA ILE A 71 -7.68 16.07 -0.89
C ILE A 71 -9.01 16.80 -0.69
N PHE A 72 -10.07 16.32 -1.36
CA PHE A 72 -11.43 16.80 -1.12
C PHE A 72 -12.04 16.18 0.14
N ARG A 73 -12.79 16.99 0.87
CA ARG A 73 -13.55 16.60 2.05
C ARG A 73 -15.04 16.59 1.73
N ARG A 74 -15.71 15.52 2.14
CA ARG A 74 -17.16 15.39 2.08
C ARG A 74 -17.84 16.35 3.06
N GLN A 75 -18.87 17.05 2.61
CA GLN A 75 -19.68 17.97 3.39
C GLN A 75 -21.17 17.70 3.11
N LYS A 76 -22.00 17.79 4.15
CA LYS A 76 -23.45 17.89 3.99
C LYS A 76 -23.82 19.36 3.83
N ILE A 77 -24.66 19.66 2.84
CA ILE A 77 -25.28 20.97 2.63
C ILE A 77 -26.78 20.86 2.84
N TYR A 78 -27.38 21.97 3.26
CA TYR A 78 -28.81 22.05 3.60
C TYR A 78 -29.22 21.06 4.70
N ILE A 79 -28.38 20.93 5.74
CA ILE A 79 -28.59 20.01 6.85
C ILE A 79 -29.96 20.28 7.51
N GLY A 80 -30.76 19.23 7.66
CA GLY A 80 -32.10 19.32 8.27
C GLY A 80 -33.19 19.92 7.37
N LYS A 81 -32.91 20.13 6.07
CA LYS A 81 -33.92 20.48 5.06
C LYS A 81 -34.32 19.23 4.26
N PRO A 82 -35.52 19.18 3.65
CA PRO A 82 -35.94 18.04 2.83
C PRO A 82 -35.07 17.82 1.58
N TYR A 83 -34.26 18.82 1.21
CA TYR A 83 -33.30 18.77 0.12
C TYR A 83 -31.84 18.74 0.62
N GLU A 84 -31.58 18.09 1.77
CA GLU A 84 -30.20 17.80 2.22
C GLU A 84 -29.43 17.11 1.08
N LYS A 85 -28.23 17.63 0.78
CA LYS A 85 -27.36 17.10 -0.27
C LYS A 85 -25.94 16.92 0.26
N ILE A 86 -25.14 16.18 -0.49
CA ILE A 86 -23.74 15.96 -0.19
C ILE A 86 -22.89 16.56 -1.31
N GLN A 87 -21.83 17.26 -0.91
CA GLN A 87 -20.82 17.78 -1.81
C GLN A 87 -19.41 17.44 -1.31
N TRP A 88 -18.45 17.54 -2.21
CA TRP A 88 -17.03 17.37 -1.98
C TRP A 88 -16.32 18.70 -2.27
N CYS A 89 -15.55 19.18 -1.29
CA CYS A 89 -14.85 20.46 -1.38
C CYS A 89 -13.36 20.28 -1.08
N CYS A 90 -12.50 20.98 -1.79
CA CYS A 90 -11.06 20.96 -1.50
C CYS A 90 -10.79 21.39 -0.04
N ARG A 91 -9.98 20.63 0.69
CA ARG A 91 -9.60 20.97 2.08
C ARG A 91 -8.95 22.35 2.19
N GLN A 92 -8.08 22.71 1.25
CA GLN A 92 -7.40 24.00 1.26
C GLN A 92 -8.39 25.15 1.04
N HIS A 93 -9.35 24.98 0.12
CA HIS A 93 -10.40 25.95 -0.14
C HIS A 93 -11.31 26.16 1.09
N ILE A 94 -11.65 25.08 1.82
CA ILE A 94 -12.44 25.17 3.06
C ILE A 94 -11.70 26.00 4.13
N LEU A 95 -10.39 25.81 4.25
CA LEU A 95 -9.57 26.52 5.24
C LEU A 95 -9.33 27.98 4.84
N ASP A 96 -9.07 28.21 3.56
CA ASP A 96 -8.72 29.51 3.00
C ASP A 96 -9.01 29.53 1.50
N ASN A 97 -10.11 30.19 1.11
CA ASN A 97 -10.56 30.27 -0.27
C ASN A 97 -9.64 31.11 -1.17
N THR A 98 -8.71 31.89 -0.59
CA THR A 98 -7.72 32.67 -1.36
C THR A 98 -6.56 31.79 -1.86
N LYS A 99 -6.34 30.64 -1.21
CA LYS A 99 -5.25 29.71 -1.53
C LYS A 99 -5.66 28.61 -2.52
N CYS A 100 -6.95 28.47 -2.78
CA CYS A 100 -7.49 27.49 -3.71
C CYS A 100 -8.88 27.97 -4.15
N SER A 101 -9.07 28.24 -5.43
CA SER A 101 -10.32 28.69 -6.03
C SER A 101 -11.24 27.55 -6.50
N GLN A 102 -10.76 26.30 -6.41
CA GLN A 102 -11.50 25.11 -6.80
C GLN A 102 -12.88 25.01 -6.13
N LYS A 103 -13.93 24.94 -6.95
CA LYS A 103 -15.33 24.86 -6.52
C LYS A 103 -15.68 23.48 -5.96
N ALA A 104 -16.72 23.48 -5.11
CA ALA A 104 -17.39 22.28 -4.64
C ALA A 104 -17.99 21.47 -5.79
N ILE A 105 -17.98 20.14 -5.68
CA ILE A 105 -18.59 19.20 -6.63
C ILE A 105 -19.63 18.38 -5.87
N ARG A 106 -20.83 18.17 -6.42
CA ARG A 106 -21.83 17.35 -5.72
C ARG A 106 -21.48 15.86 -5.80
N GLU A 107 -21.88 15.09 -4.80
CA GLU A 107 -21.59 13.65 -4.75
C GLU A 107 -22.24 12.88 -5.90
N ASP A 108 -23.44 13.28 -6.34
CA ASP A 108 -24.13 12.69 -7.48
C ASP A 108 -23.41 12.94 -8.81
N ASP A 109 -22.82 14.13 -8.99
CA ASP A 109 -22.00 14.42 -10.17
C ASP A 109 -20.74 13.54 -10.21
N VAL A 110 -20.10 13.32 -9.04
CA VAL A 110 -18.94 12.41 -8.94
C VAL A 110 -19.33 10.97 -9.24
N GLN A 111 -20.47 10.51 -8.71
CA GLN A 111 -20.98 9.16 -8.98
C GLN A 111 -21.29 8.97 -10.47
N TRP A 112 -21.95 9.95 -11.09
CA TRP A 112 -22.27 9.91 -12.50
C TRP A 112 -21.00 9.88 -13.37
N ALA A 113 -20.04 10.76 -13.08
CA ALA A 113 -18.76 10.80 -13.80
C ALA A 113 -17.97 9.50 -13.65
N PHE A 114 -17.97 8.89 -12.46
CA PHE A 114 -17.36 7.59 -12.22
C PHE A 114 -18.05 6.49 -13.03
N GLY A 115 -19.39 6.43 -13.01
CA GLY A 115 -20.17 5.45 -13.78
C GLY A 115 -19.94 5.56 -15.28
N MET A 116 -19.89 6.79 -15.80
CA MET A 116 -19.54 7.09 -17.19
C MET A 116 -18.15 6.57 -17.56
N MET A 117 -17.13 6.88 -16.74
CA MET A 117 -15.75 6.44 -16.96
C MET A 117 -15.66 4.91 -16.91
N TRP A 118 -16.27 4.29 -15.89
CA TRP A 118 -16.30 2.85 -15.74
C TRP A 118 -17.00 2.14 -16.90
N GLY A 119 -18.13 2.69 -17.38
CA GLY A 119 -18.83 2.17 -18.56
C GLY A 119 -17.94 2.19 -19.80
N LYS A 120 -17.24 3.30 -20.05
CA LYS A 120 -16.28 3.41 -21.16
C LYS A 120 -15.12 2.42 -21.02
N LEU A 121 -14.59 2.25 -19.81
CA LEU A 121 -13.53 1.28 -19.54
C LEU A 121 -14.02 -0.15 -19.79
N LYS A 122 -15.19 -0.51 -19.28
CA LYS A 122 -15.81 -1.83 -19.47
C LYS A 122 -16.06 -2.14 -20.95
N SER A 123 -16.44 -1.16 -21.76
CA SER A 123 -16.67 -1.38 -23.19
C SER A 123 -15.38 -1.55 -24.01
N ASN A 124 -14.24 -1.04 -23.54
CA ASN A 124 -12.99 -1.00 -24.30
C ASN A 124 -11.82 -1.69 -23.57
N TYR A 125 -12.11 -2.51 -22.55
CA TYR A 125 -11.07 -3.05 -21.67
C TYR A 125 -10.07 -3.95 -22.40
N THR A 126 -10.49 -4.61 -23.48
CA THR A 126 -9.62 -5.45 -24.31
C THR A 126 -8.57 -4.64 -25.06
N GLU A 127 -8.87 -3.39 -25.41
CA GLU A 127 -7.96 -2.48 -26.13
C GLU A 127 -7.11 -1.63 -25.18
N ILE A 128 -7.53 -1.49 -23.91
CA ILE A 128 -6.86 -0.64 -22.92
C ILE A 128 -6.07 -1.48 -21.91
N LEU A 129 -6.75 -2.38 -21.18
CA LEU A 129 -6.16 -3.10 -20.06
C LEU A 129 -5.33 -4.32 -20.49
N THR A 130 -5.72 -5.01 -21.56
CA THR A 130 -4.92 -6.15 -22.07
C THR A 130 -3.54 -5.70 -22.56
N PRO A 131 -3.41 -4.67 -23.43
CA PRO A 131 -2.10 -4.22 -23.87
C PRO A 131 -1.28 -3.60 -22.74
N LEU A 132 -1.94 -2.87 -21.81
CA LEU A 132 -1.28 -2.37 -20.61
C LEU A 132 -0.67 -3.50 -19.79
N LEU A 133 -1.41 -4.59 -19.56
CA LEU A 133 -0.91 -5.75 -18.82
C LEU A 133 0.29 -6.40 -19.52
N GLU A 134 0.24 -6.56 -20.84
CA GLU A 134 1.35 -7.09 -21.61
C GLU A 134 2.60 -6.21 -21.51
N VAL A 135 2.44 -4.89 -21.60
CA VAL A 135 3.54 -3.93 -21.44
C VAL A 135 4.10 -3.99 -20.03
N LEU A 136 3.26 -3.99 -18.99
CA LEU A 136 3.71 -4.10 -17.60
C LEU A 136 4.47 -5.41 -17.35
N LYS A 137 4.01 -6.54 -17.91
CA LYS A 137 4.69 -7.82 -17.81
C LYS A 137 6.03 -7.84 -18.55
N LYS A 138 6.13 -7.15 -19.69
CA LYS A 138 7.41 -6.98 -20.42
C LYS A 138 8.37 -6.08 -19.66
N LEU A 139 7.90 -4.94 -19.13
CA LEU A 139 8.72 -4.03 -18.33
C LEU A 139 9.19 -4.65 -17.01
N ARG A 140 8.43 -5.63 -16.49
CA ARG A 140 8.86 -6.45 -15.36
C ARG A 140 10.07 -7.32 -15.71
N MET A 141 10.32 -7.66 -16.98
CA MET A 141 11.44 -8.51 -17.38
C MET A 141 12.55 -7.64 -17.99
N ASP A 142 13.53 -7.26 -17.18
CA ASP A 142 14.83 -6.79 -17.69
C ASP A 142 15.59 -7.99 -18.28
N GLU A 143 16.22 -7.85 -19.45
CA GLU A 143 16.96 -8.95 -20.11
C GLU A 143 18.01 -9.55 -19.18
N GLN A 144 18.69 -8.71 -18.38
CA GLN A 144 19.68 -9.15 -17.42
C GLN A 144 19.05 -9.96 -16.28
N GLN A 145 17.90 -9.54 -15.77
CA GLN A 145 17.19 -10.27 -14.73
C GLN A 145 16.57 -11.57 -15.25
N GLU A 146 16.07 -11.58 -16.49
CA GLU A 146 15.58 -12.78 -17.15
C GLU A 146 16.71 -13.81 -17.30
N GLN A 147 17.90 -13.34 -17.66
CA GLN A 147 19.10 -14.18 -17.66
C GLN A 147 19.46 -14.69 -16.26
N GLU A 148 19.48 -13.84 -15.23
CA GLU A 148 19.76 -14.27 -13.85
C GLU A 148 18.73 -15.27 -13.29
N ILE A 149 17.44 -15.09 -13.64
CA ILE A 149 16.35 -16.03 -13.29
C ILE A 149 16.53 -17.35 -14.03
N GLY A 150 16.94 -17.30 -15.30
CA GLY A 150 17.30 -18.46 -16.12
C GLY A 150 18.45 -19.25 -15.48
N ASP A 151 19.54 -18.57 -15.13
CA ASP A 151 20.71 -19.16 -14.47
C ASP A 151 20.35 -19.80 -13.13
N CYS A 152 19.54 -19.12 -12.31
CA CYS A 152 19.03 -19.69 -11.06
C CYS A 152 18.19 -20.95 -11.30
N SER A 153 17.36 -20.98 -12.34
CA SER A 153 16.50 -22.13 -12.66
C SER A 153 17.31 -23.33 -13.16
N ASN A 154 18.33 -23.09 -14.00
CA ASN A 154 19.28 -24.10 -14.44
C ASN A 154 20.03 -24.70 -13.23
N ARG A 155 20.54 -23.84 -12.34
CA ARG A 155 21.27 -24.31 -11.16
C ARG A 155 20.40 -25.09 -10.17
N ILE A 156 19.13 -24.72 -10.00
CA ILE A 156 18.17 -25.51 -9.22
C ILE A 156 17.99 -26.90 -9.81
N MET A 157 17.89 -27.00 -11.14
CA MET A 157 17.75 -28.29 -11.83
C MET A 157 18.98 -29.17 -11.62
N GLU A 158 20.19 -28.63 -11.80
CA GLU A 158 21.46 -29.33 -11.56
C GLU A 158 21.57 -29.87 -10.13
N LEU A 159 21.31 -29.04 -9.11
CA LEU A 159 21.40 -29.44 -7.71
C LEU A 159 20.35 -30.49 -7.34
N THR A 160 19.16 -30.41 -7.95
CA THR A 160 18.10 -31.42 -7.76
C THR A 160 18.52 -32.76 -8.37
N GLU A 161 19.14 -32.75 -9.55
CA GLU A 161 19.70 -33.95 -10.18
C GLU A 161 20.84 -34.56 -9.35
N GLN A 162 21.75 -33.73 -8.82
CA GLN A 162 22.79 -34.20 -7.90
C GLN A 162 22.20 -34.89 -6.66
N GLY A 163 21.12 -34.35 -6.09
CA GLY A 163 20.39 -35.00 -4.99
C GLY A 163 19.81 -36.37 -5.37
N HIS A 164 19.26 -36.49 -6.58
CA HIS A 164 18.75 -37.77 -7.09
C HIS A 164 19.87 -38.81 -7.31
N ILE A 165 21.01 -38.40 -7.88
CA ILE A 165 22.18 -39.26 -8.05
C ILE A 165 22.72 -39.72 -6.70
N LEU A 166 22.85 -38.80 -5.74
CA LEU A 166 23.33 -39.09 -4.40
C LEU A 166 22.43 -40.12 -3.69
N SER A 167 21.11 -39.96 -3.80
CA SER A 167 20.12 -40.91 -3.28
C SER A 167 20.26 -42.31 -3.89
N ARG A 168 20.54 -42.37 -5.21
CA ARG A 168 20.78 -43.63 -5.94
C ARG A 168 22.08 -44.32 -5.54
N LEU A 169 23.13 -43.58 -5.18
CA LEU A 169 24.41 -44.15 -4.76
C LEU A 169 24.32 -44.79 -3.37
N VAL A 170 23.54 -44.19 -2.47
CA VAL A 170 23.26 -44.78 -1.15
C VAL A 170 22.40 -46.03 -1.25
N SER A 171 21.38 -46.05 -2.10
CA SER A 171 20.54 -47.25 -2.26
C SER A 171 21.31 -48.45 -2.81
N LYS A 172 22.42 -48.22 -3.50
CA LYS A 172 23.35 -49.26 -3.96
C LYS A 172 24.48 -49.58 -2.96
N GLY A 173 24.54 -48.91 -1.81
CA GLY A 173 25.52 -49.15 -0.76
C GLY A 173 26.93 -48.59 -1.03
N TYR A 174 27.09 -47.68 -1.99
CA TYR A 174 28.40 -47.14 -2.38
C TYR A 174 28.87 -45.97 -1.51
N ILE A 175 28.03 -45.45 -0.62
CA ILE A 175 28.30 -44.25 0.19
C ILE A 175 27.92 -44.51 1.63
N ASP A 176 28.78 -44.08 2.55
CA ASP A 176 28.53 -44.12 3.99
C ASP A 176 27.36 -43.19 4.39
N PRO A 177 26.44 -43.63 5.27
CA PRO A 177 25.28 -42.82 5.68
C PRO A 177 25.64 -41.44 6.26
N ALA A 178 26.77 -41.29 6.97
CA ALA A 178 27.17 -39.98 7.51
C ALA A 178 27.60 -39.03 6.39
N VAL A 179 28.36 -39.53 5.41
CA VAL A 179 28.78 -38.77 4.22
C VAL A 179 27.58 -38.36 3.36
N PHE A 180 26.56 -39.23 3.26
CA PHE A 180 25.31 -38.90 2.58
C PHE A 180 24.57 -37.74 3.24
N ILE A 181 24.38 -37.80 4.56
CA ILE A 181 23.65 -36.77 5.31
C ILE A 181 24.36 -35.43 5.18
N GLU A 182 25.69 -35.41 5.31
CA GLU A 182 26.50 -34.20 5.13
C GLU A 182 26.27 -33.59 3.73
N ARG A 183 26.44 -34.38 2.67
CA ARG A 183 26.26 -33.89 1.29
C ARG A 183 24.82 -33.46 0.99
N LEU A 184 23.82 -34.20 1.48
CA LEU A 184 22.42 -33.83 1.30
C LEU A 184 22.10 -32.49 1.98
N ASN A 185 22.62 -32.25 3.18
CA ASN A 185 22.45 -30.99 3.88
C ASN A 185 23.11 -29.83 3.11
N THR A 186 24.32 -30.01 2.57
CA THR A 186 24.96 -28.97 1.73
C THR A 186 24.13 -28.63 0.49
N LEU A 187 23.63 -29.63 -0.24
CA LEU A 187 22.76 -29.43 -1.39
C LEU A 187 21.47 -28.71 -1.02
N ASN A 188 20.85 -29.06 0.11
CA ASN A 188 19.62 -28.42 0.57
C ASN A 188 19.83 -26.94 0.94
N VAL A 189 20.96 -26.60 1.58
CA VAL A 189 21.32 -25.22 1.90
C VAL A 189 21.52 -24.40 0.62
N GLU A 190 22.25 -24.93 -0.37
CA GLU A 190 22.42 -24.28 -1.67
C GLU A 190 21.10 -24.12 -2.42
N LEU A 191 20.28 -25.17 -2.47
CA LEU A 191 18.94 -25.13 -3.09
C LEU A 191 18.05 -24.07 -2.44
N ALA A 192 18.05 -23.97 -1.11
CA ALA A 192 17.27 -22.98 -0.39
C ALA A 192 17.76 -21.55 -0.71
N ALA A 193 19.08 -21.33 -0.75
CA ALA A 193 19.66 -20.04 -1.09
C ALA A 193 19.32 -19.59 -2.52
N ILE A 194 19.43 -20.48 -3.50
CA ILE A 194 19.16 -20.15 -4.91
C ILE A 194 17.67 -19.96 -5.16
N LYS A 195 16.80 -20.80 -4.55
CA LYS A 195 15.34 -20.58 -4.60
C LYS A 195 14.95 -19.22 -4.02
N LYS A 196 15.56 -18.81 -2.91
CA LYS A 196 15.36 -17.50 -2.30
C LYS A 196 15.87 -16.36 -3.18
N LYS A 197 17.05 -16.49 -3.80
CA LYS A 197 17.56 -15.49 -4.76
C LYS A 197 16.61 -15.33 -5.94
N ARG A 198 16.11 -16.44 -6.50
CA ARG A 198 15.17 -16.43 -7.62
C ARG A 198 13.85 -15.75 -7.24
N SER A 199 13.30 -16.01 -6.05
CA SER A 199 12.07 -15.33 -5.61
C SER A 199 12.30 -13.83 -5.43
N GLN A 200 13.43 -13.42 -4.83
CA GLN A 200 13.78 -12.01 -4.68
C GLN A 200 13.91 -11.27 -6.02
N LEU A 201 14.49 -11.92 -7.04
CA LEU A 201 14.56 -11.36 -8.39
C LEU A 201 13.17 -11.22 -9.04
N LEU A 202 12.24 -12.11 -8.74
CA LEU A 202 10.85 -12.01 -9.21
C LEU A 202 10.05 -10.93 -8.46
N ASP A 203 10.39 -10.64 -7.20
CA ASP A 203 9.68 -9.69 -6.34
C ASP A 203 10.23 -8.24 -6.46
N ASN A 204 11.42 -8.05 -7.04
CA ASN A 204 12.12 -6.75 -7.05
C ASN A 204 11.83 -5.87 -8.29
N ASN A 205 10.94 -6.27 -9.19
CA ASN A 205 10.83 -5.65 -10.53
C ASN A 205 9.81 -4.52 -10.63
N GLY A 206 9.35 -4.01 -9.48
CA GLY A 206 8.74 -2.68 -9.35
C GLY A 206 7.31 -2.52 -9.89
N PHE A 207 6.81 -3.44 -10.71
CA PHE A 207 5.48 -3.37 -11.33
C PHE A 207 4.47 -4.40 -10.81
N ASP A 208 4.80 -5.18 -9.77
CA ASP A 208 3.92 -6.25 -9.30
C ASP A 208 2.57 -5.73 -8.79
N ARG A 209 2.55 -4.53 -8.18
CA ARG A 209 1.30 -3.90 -7.72
C ARG A 209 0.40 -3.52 -8.89
N GLU A 210 0.98 -2.94 -9.93
CA GLU A 210 0.29 -2.51 -11.14
C GLU A 210 -0.20 -3.72 -11.95
N ILE A 211 0.60 -4.78 -12.04
CA ILE A 211 0.22 -6.04 -12.70
C ILE A 211 -0.95 -6.68 -11.96
N VAL A 212 -0.82 -6.91 -10.66
CA VAL A 212 -1.88 -7.51 -9.83
C VAL A 212 -3.14 -6.65 -9.88
N GLY A 213 -3.02 -5.32 -9.78
CA GLY A 213 -4.16 -4.41 -9.87
C GLY A 213 -4.85 -4.44 -11.25
N THR A 214 -4.08 -4.55 -12.32
CA THR A 214 -4.62 -4.66 -13.70
C THR A 214 -5.30 -6.00 -13.92
N GLU A 215 -4.73 -7.10 -13.40
CA GLU A 215 -5.33 -8.43 -13.45
C GLU A 215 -6.66 -8.48 -12.67
N GLN A 216 -6.69 -7.89 -11.47
CA GLN A 216 -7.92 -7.76 -10.68
C GLN A 216 -9.00 -6.95 -11.41
N LEU A 217 -8.63 -5.83 -12.06
CA LEU A 217 -9.57 -5.05 -12.86
C LEU A 217 -10.15 -5.84 -14.04
N LEU A 218 -9.29 -6.59 -14.75
CA LEU A 218 -9.72 -7.48 -15.84
C LEU A 218 -10.68 -8.57 -15.34
N GLU A 219 -10.37 -9.19 -14.20
CA GLU A 219 -11.22 -10.20 -13.57
C GLU A 219 -12.57 -9.61 -13.15
N LEU A 220 -12.58 -8.44 -12.51
CA LEU A 220 -13.81 -7.74 -12.14
C LEU A 220 -14.68 -7.44 -13.37
N ILE A 221 -14.08 -6.99 -14.47
CA ILE A 221 -14.82 -6.68 -15.70
C ILE A 221 -15.42 -7.96 -16.32
N ARG A 222 -14.65 -9.06 -16.36
CA ARG A 222 -15.08 -10.35 -16.89
C ARG A 222 -16.20 -10.97 -16.05
N ASN A 223 -16.06 -10.98 -14.73
CA ASN A 223 -17.03 -11.58 -13.81
C ASN A 223 -18.33 -10.78 -13.72
N ASN A 224 -18.28 -9.44 -13.85
CA ASN A 224 -19.46 -8.58 -13.90
C ASN A 224 -20.01 -8.39 -15.34
N GLY A 225 -19.53 -9.18 -16.31
CA GLY A 225 -19.99 -9.16 -17.70
C GLY A 225 -21.29 -9.95 -17.94
N ALA A 226 -21.75 -10.76 -16.97
CA ALA A 226 -22.86 -11.71 -17.14
C ALA A 226 -24.24 -11.21 -16.65
N VAL A 227 -24.41 -9.90 -16.44
CA VAL A 227 -25.73 -9.34 -16.13
C VAL A 227 -26.12 -8.37 -17.24
N SER A 228 -26.79 -8.92 -18.24
CA SER A 228 -27.54 -8.21 -19.29
C SER A 228 -28.99 -8.66 -19.22
#